data_AF-L9ZUH8-F1
#
_entry.id   AF-L9ZUH8-F1
#
_cell.length_a   1.000
_cell.length_b   1.000
_cell.length_c   1.000
_cell.angle_alpha   90.00
_cell.angle_beta   90.00
_cell.angle_gamma   90.00
#
_symmetry.space_group_name_H-M   'P 1'
#
loop_
_entity.id
_entity.type
_entity.pdbx_description
1 polymer ?
#
loop_
_entity_poly.entity_id
_entity_poly.type
_entity_poly.pdbx_seq_one_letter_code
_entity_poly.pdbx_strand_id
1 'polypeptide(L)'
;MVTVPDRHRDRGQLLLVGAITLAFIILGAVVVYNGVLATETVASGPTGQTGPDAKVTNEELENGLGGLAHRGNIDWDSSSGGSYGNTLDAVITGDSEYAESYLNTTASSRPTATQIETVDVVMEARVATNPIGNESVDLLNNESAINTTRRVGHFALEFDPDDSDGDITVRSVNSSGGIKEVTIEETGSGYEVQSEPCSMSQPVRIDFVHGTINGTERECGLELIDPDESYDEVELSQGDDADGSYELVVKGDQDIDGIGDVDYGAWDIAADVTYTSNEASYTRLQRVPIYTDGPQNPLGLVPTGTCSNLDIDSNSPDIPADEIIECDIVDDGDGISVGYNSDGVLIGDLDIDDGLDVDNGGSFYGTAITSSTVDIDDGTVTGELVADGDVDMSSDSVVYGDVYTRGNADIDGGVVHGDVIAEGSVDLNSGSGTVHGTVKEGVSDIDNHR
;
A
#
# COMPACT_ATOMS: atom_id res chain seq x y z
N MET A 1 -53.80 -24.88 82.50
CA MET A 1 -52.50 -25.30 81.93
C MET A 1 -52.25 -24.41 80.74
N VAL A 2 -51.45 -23.36 80.90
CA VAL A 2 -51.18 -22.33 79.89
C VAL A 2 -49.72 -22.48 79.52
N THR A 3 -49.46 -22.91 78.29
CA THR A 3 -48.11 -23.01 77.71
C THR A 3 -47.76 -21.66 77.08
N VAL A 4 -46.68 -21.06 77.58
CA VAL A 4 -46.08 -19.84 77.04
C VAL A 4 -45.27 -20.23 75.80
N PRO A 5 -45.46 -19.60 74.63
CA PRO A 5 -44.66 -19.89 73.45
C PRO A 5 -43.32 -19.15 73.48
N ASP A 6 -42.23 -19.90 73.35
CA ASP A 6 -40.85 -19.40 73.27
C ASP A 6 -40.63 -18.55 72.01
N ARG A 7 -40.75 -17.22 72.14
CA ARG A 7 -40.60 -16.20 71.09
C ARG A 7 -39.16 -15.69 70.90
N HIS A 8 -38.13 -16.47 71.20
CA HIS A 8 -36.74 -16.00 71.18
C HIS A 8 -35.82 -16.59 70.10
N ARG A 9 -36.29 -17.57 69.31
CA ARG A 9 -35.47 -18.15 68.21
C ARG A 9 -35.59 -17.45 66.86
N ASP A 10 -36.65 -16.69 66.61
CA ASP A 10 -36.89 -16.12 65.27
C ASP A 10 -36.01 -14.90 64.94
N ARG A 11 -35.55 -14.15 65.95
CA ARG A 11 -34.72 -12.95 65.73
C ARG A 11 -33.30 -13.27 65.26
N GLY A 12 -32.74 -14.39 65.72
CA GLY A 12 -31.41 -14.83 65.28
C GLY A 12 -31.42 -15.30 63.84
N GLN A 13 -32.50 -15.96 63.41
CA GLN A 13 -32.65 -16.46 62.06
C GLN A 13 -32.87 -15.33 61.05
N LEU A 14 -33.61 -14.28 61.45
CA LEU A 14 -33.81 -13.09 60.63
C LEU A 14 -32.51 -12.29 60.43
N LEU A 15 -31.65 -12.20 61.45
CA LEU A 15 -30.32 -11.59 61.33
C LEU A 15 -29.39 -12.39 60.41
N LEU A 16 -29.45 -13.73 60.48
CA LEU A 16 -28.63 -14.60 59.63
C LEU A 16 -28.98 -14.44 58.14
N VAL A 17 -30.27 -14.42 57.80
CA VAL A 17 -30.74 -14.25 56.41
C VAL A 17 -30.38 -12.85 55.89
N GLY A 18 -30.49 -11.82 56.74
CA GLY A 18 -30.07 -10.46 56.39
C GLY A 18 -28.58 -10.36 56.06
N ALA A 19 -27.72 -10.99 56.86
CA ALA A 19 -26.26 -10.97 56.64
C ALA A 19 -25.84 -11.69 55.35
N ILE A 20 -26.46 -12.83 55.03
CA ILE A 20 -26.17 -13.58 53.80
C ILE A 20 -26.58 -12.78 52.57
N THR A 21 -27.77 -12.16 52.60
CA THR A 21 -28.26 -11.35 51.48
C THR A 21 -27.34 -10.15 51.22
N LEU A 22 -26.88 -9.49 52.28
CA LEU A 22 -25.95 -8.37 52.19
C LEU A 22 -24.58 -8.78 51.65
N ALA A 23 -24.09 -9.97 52.00
CA ALA A 23 -22.85 -10.51 51.46
C ALA A 23 -22.92 -10.74 49.93
N PHE A 24 -24.02 -11.29 49.41
CA PHE A 24 -24.20 -11.49 47.97
C PHE A 24 -24.30 -10.18 47.19
N ILE A 25 -24.94 -9.15 47.76
CA ILE A 25 -25.00 -7.82 47.13
C ILE A 25 -23.60 -7.21 47.02
N ILE A 26 -22.79 -7.30 48.09
CA ILE A 26 -21.42 -6.78 48.07
C ILE A 26 -20.56 -7.57 47.07
N LEU A 27 -20.69 -8.91 47.04
CA LEU A 27 -19.93 -9.74 46.11
C LEU A 27 -20.28 -9.41 44.65
N GLY A 28 -21.57 -9.26 44.34
CA GLY A 28 -22.04 -8.87 43.00
C GLY A 28 -21.54 -7.48 42.60
N ALA A 29 -21.56 -6.51 43.51
CA ALA A 29 -21.02 -5.18 43.25
C ALA A 29 -19.51 -5.20 42.97
N VAL A 30 -18.73 -6.00 43.70
CA VAL A 30 -17.28 -6.14 43.46
C VAL A 30 -17.00 -6.80 42.10
N VAL A 31 -17.76 -7.82 41.71
CA VAL A 31 -17.63 -8.46 40.39
C VAL A 31 -17.94 -7.48 39.26
N VAL A 32 -19.03 -6.71 39.37
CA VAL A 32 -19.37 -5.68 38.38
C VAL A 32 -18.31 -4.58 38.34
N TYR A 33 -17.82 -4.12 39.49
CA TYR A 33 -16.82 -3.04 39.54
C TYR A 33 -15.47 -3.49 38.96
N ASN A 34 -15.04 -4.72 39.24
CA ASN A 34 -13.82 -5.28 38.65
C ASN A 34 -14.00 -5.61 37.17
N GLY A 35 -15.19 -6.05 36.75
CA GLY A 35 -15.52 -6.27 35.34
C GLY A 35 -15.48 -4.96 34.55
N VAL A 36 -16.12 -3.90 35.06
CA VAL A 36 -16.13 -2.57 34.43
C VAL A 36 -14.74 -1.96 34.37
N LEU A 37 -13.93 -2.04 35.44
CA LEU A 37 -12.55 -1.55 35.43
C LEU A 37 -11.66 -2.33 34.46
N ALA A 38 -11.85 -3.64 34.32
CA ALA A 38 -11.12 -4.43 33.32
C ALA A 38 -11.51 -4.00 31.88
N THR A 39 -12.80 -3.76 31.60
CA THR A 39 -13.25 -3.28 30.29
C THR A 39 -12.90 -1.82 30.00
N GLU A 40 -12.90 -0.91 30.99
CA GLU A 40 -12.47 0.48 30.76
C GLU A 40 -10.96 0.58 30.51
N THR A 41 -10.14 -0.29 31.10
CA THR A 41 -8.69 -0.28 30.85
C THR A 41 -8.34 -0.87 29.48
N VAL A 42 -9.13 -1.82 28.97
CA VAL A 42 -8.96 -2.42 27.64
C VAL A 42 -9.54 -1.52 26.54
N ALA A 43 -10.68 -0.86 26.78
CA ALA A 43 -11.30 0.04 25.79
C ALA A 43 -10.67 1.45 25.75
N SER A 44 -9.91 1.85 26.78
CA SER A 44 -9.15 3.12 26.80
C SER A 44 -7.64 2.90 26.62
N GLY A 45 -7.21 1.65 26.40
CA GLY A 45 -5.83 1.34 26.09
C GLY A 45 -5.47 1.93 24.72
N PRO A 46 -4.22 2.41 24.53
CA PRO A 46 -3.74 2.99 23.26
C PRO A 46 -3.88 2.06 22.04
N THR A 47 -4.26 0.79 22.24
CA THR A 47 -4.57 -0.21 21.20
C THR A 47 -5.73 0.17 20.28
N GLY A 48 -6.63 1.08 20.66
CA GLY A 48 -7.69 1.59 19.77
C GLY A 48 -7.27 2.74 18.84
N GLN A 49 -6.05 3.27 18.96
CA GLN A 49 -5.52 4.38 18.14
C GLN A 49 -4.35 3.97 17.23
N THR A 50 -3.89 2.72 17.29
CA THR A 50 -2.74 2.24 16.52
C THR A 50 -3.00 2.11 15.02
N GLY A 51 -4.23 1.81 14.59
CA GLY A 51 -4.59 1.65 13.18
C GLY A 51 -4.40 2.92 12.33
N PRO A 52 -4.98 4.08 12.74
CA PRO A 52 -4.77 5.35 12.02
C PRO A 52 -3.31 5.81 12.00
N ASP A 53 -2.55 5.52 13.07
CA ASP A 53 -1.15 5.94 13.18
C ASP A 53 -0.23 5.09 12.28
N ALA A 54 -0.51 3.78 12.12
CA ALA A 54 0.21 2.92 11.20
C ALA A 54 -0.01 3.35 9.75
N LYS A 55 -1.26 3.66 9.37
CA LYS A 55 -1.57 4.16 8.02
C LYS A 55 -0.82 5.47 7.71
N VAL A 56 -0.85 6.45 8.60
CA VAL A 56 -0.13 7.72 8.41
C VAL A 56 1.38 7.49 8.34
N THR A 57 1.92 6.60 9.19
CA THR A 57 3.35 6.26 9.16
C THR A 57 3.75 5.65 7.82
N ASN A 58 2.93 4.76 7.27
CA ASN A 58 3.16 4.14 5.97
C ASN A 58 3.12 5.18 4.85
N GLU A 59 2.09 6.04 4.83
CA GLU A 59 2.00 7.13 3.84
C GLU A 59 3.20 8.09 3.93
N GLU A 60 3.66 8.44 5.14
CA GLU A 60 4.86 9.28 5.32
C GLU A 60 6.14 8.59 4.84
N LEU A 61 6.27 7.28 5.10
CA LEU A 61 7.41 6.48 4.68
C LEU A 61 7.43 6.32 3.16
N GLU A 62 6.31 5.95 2.55
CA GLU A 62 6.14 5.82 1.09
C GLU A 62 6.50 7.14 0.40
N ASN A 63 5.91 8.26 0.84
CA ASN A 63 6.21 9.58 0.26
C ASN A 63 7.69 9.97 0.44
N GLY A 64 8.28 9.66 1.59
CA GLY A 64 9.66 9.99 1.88
C GLY A 64 10.67 9.14 1.09
N LEU A 65 10.45 7.83 1.02
CA LEU A 65 11.25 6.90 0.23
C LEU A 65 11.08 7.16 -1.27
N GLY A 66 9.85 7.34 -1.74
CA GLY A 66 9.53 7.65 -3.14
C GLY A 66 10.12 8.99 -3.56
N GLY A 67 10.04 10.02 -2.71
CA GLY A 67 10.67 11.32 -2.98
C GLY A 67 12.19 11.27 -3.01
N LEU A 68 12.82 10.42 -2.19
CA LEU A 68 14.28 10.19 -2.23
C LEU A 68 14.70 9.45 -3.49
N ALA A 69 14.00 8.38 -3.86
CA ALA A 69 14.28 7.63 -5.06
C ALA A 69 14.04 8.47 -6.32
N HIS A 70 12.96 9.24 -6.37
CA HIS A 70 12.70 10.24 -7.41
C HIS A 70 13.85 11.23 -7.54
N ARG A 71 14.28 11.84 -6.42
CA ARG A 71 15.44 12.75 -6.44
C ARG A 71 16.70 12.03 -6.91
N GLY A 72 16.90 10.80 -6.47
CA GLY A 72 18.03 9.99 -6.90
C GLY A 72 18.04 9.76 -8.40
N ASN A 73 16.88 9.54 -9.02
CA ASN A 73 16.78 9.40 -10.48
C ASN A 73 17.29 10.65 -11.19
N ILE A 74 16.92 11.84 -10.70
CA ILE A 74 17.23 13.11 -11.37
C ILE A 74 18.64 13.62 -11.07
N ASP A 75 19.08 13.53 -9.81
CA ASP A 75 20.27 14.21 -9.30
C ASP A 75 21.52 13.32 -9.22
N TRP A 76 21.37 11.99 -9.20
CA TRP A 76 22.51 11.11 -9.01
C TRP A 76 23.12 10.69 -10.34
N ASP A 77 24.34 11.17 -10.57
CA ASP A 77 25.18 10.74 -11.69
C ASP A 77 25.57 9.24 -11.54
N SER A 78 24.77 8.38 -12.16
CA SER A 78 24.95 6.92 -12.14
C SER A 78 26.02 6.45 -13.14
N SER A 79 26.44 7.33 -14.05
CA SER A 79 27.44 7.06 -15.10
C SER A 79 28.81 6.63 -14.57
N SER A 80 29.07 6.88 -13.28
CA SER A 80 30.34 6.55 -12.60
C SER A 80 30.52 5.07 -12.22
N GLY A 81 29.63 4.18 -12.67
CA GLY A 81 29.80 2.72 -12.60
C GLY A 81 29.44 2.10 -11.25
N GLY A 82 28.75 2.86 -10.39
CA GLY A 82 28.03 2.32 -9.24
C GLY A 82 26.62 1.87 -9.68
N SER A 83 26.12 0.77 -9.11
CA SER A 83 24.70 0.43 -9.28
C SER A 83 23.87 1.50 -8.57
N TYR A 84 22.93 2.14 -9.27
CA TYR A 84 21.96 3.10 -8.69
C TYR A 84 21.35 2.54 -7.41
N GLY A 85 20.97 1.26 -7.40
CA GLY A 85 20.41 0.58 -6.23
C GLY A 85 21.34 0.59 -5.00
N ASN A 86 22.66 0.45 -5.19
CA ASN A 86 23.61 0.52 -4.07
C ASN A 86 23.71 1.94 -3.50
N THR A 87 23.60 2.97 -4.34
CA THR A 87 23.57 4.36 -3.90
C THR A 87 22.27 4.65 -3.15
N LEU A 88 21.14 4.17 -3.68
CA LEU A 88 19.83 4.32 -3.06
C LEU A 88 19.78 3.64 -1.68
N ASP A 89 20.21 2.39 -1.60
CA ASP A 89 20.33 1.64 -0.35
C ASP A 89 21.24 2.40 0.63
N ALA A 90 22.45 2.79 0.23
CA ALA A 90 23.36 3.52 1.11
C ALA A 90 22.79 4.88 1.60
N VAL A 91 22.01 5.57 0.78
CA VAL A 91 21.36 6.84 1.15
C VAL A 91 20.15 6.62 2.05
N ILE A 92 19.52 5.45 2.04
CA ILE A 92 18.36 5.16 2.90
C ILE A 92 18.79 4.42 4.17
N THR A 93 19.50 3.29 4.05
CA THR A 93 19.85 2.36 5.14
C THR A 93 21.22 2.62 5.76
N GLY A 94 22.12 3.31 5.06
CA GLY A 94 23.48 3.61 5.55
C GLY A 94 23.51 4.61 6.71
N ASP A 95 24.71 5.16 7.00
CA ASP A 95 24.90 6.26 7.97
C ASP A 95 24.29 7.60 7.46
N SER A 96 23.30 7.53 6.58
CA SER A 96 22.63 8.67 5.98
C SER A 96 21.74 9.36 7.00
N GLU A 97 21.51 10.66 6.78
CA GLU A 97 20.62 11.42 7.64
C GLU A 97 19.15 10.99 7.48
N TYR A 98 18.74 10.23 6.44
CA TYR A 98 17.31 10.00 6.22
C TYR A 98 16.69 9.04 7.22
N ALA A 99 17.15 7.78 7.29
CA ALA A 99 16.61 6.83 8.26
C ALA A 99 16.82 7.38 9.68
N GLU A 100 18.01 7.90 10.00
CA GLU A 100 18.25 8.45 11.34
C GLU A 100 17.38 9.69 11.66
N SER A 101 17.19 10.62 10.72
CA SER A 101 16.35 11.82 10.93
C SER A 101 14.86 11.49 10.98
N TYR A 102 14.39 10.62 10.08
CA TYR A 102 13.02 10.13 10.09
C TYR A 102 12.74 9.46 11.43
N LEU A 103 13.56 8.47 11.81
CA LEU A 103 13.45 7.74 13.08
C LEU A 103 13.51 8.68 14.29
N ASN A 104 14.44 9.64 14.34
CA ASN A 104 14.53 10.58 15.45
C ASN A 104 13.28 11.48 15.55
N THR A 105 12.70 11.86 14.41
CA THR A 105 11.53 12.75 14.34
C THR A 105 10.24 12.01 14.68
N THR A 106 10.06 10.79 14.17
CA THR A 106 8.83 9.99 14.36
C THR A 106 8.83 9.21 15.67
N ALA A 107 9.94 8.56 16.05
CA ALA A 107 10.05 7.74 17.27
C ALA A 107 9.86 8.53 18.58
N SER A 108 9.96 9.85 18.53
CA SER A 108 9.67 10.70 19.69
C SER A 108 8.17 10.80 20.02
N SER A 109 7.27 10.28 19.17
CA SER A 109 5.83 10.58 19.31
C SER A 109 4.85 9.39 19.26
N ARG A 110 5.15 8.25 18.62
CA ARG A 110 4.19 7.14 18.35
C ARG A 110 4.87 5.76 18.19
N PRO A 111 4.16 4.61 18.25
CA PRO A 111 4.70 3.33 17.80
C PRO A 111 4.95 3.42 16.29
N THR A 112 6.21 3.49 15.90
CA THR A 112 6.67 3.93 14.57
C THR A 112 7.58 2.89 13.94
N ALA A 113 7.68 2.89 12.61
CA ALA A 113 8.78 2.23 11.91
C ALA A 113 10.09 2.58 12.63
N THR A 114 10.82 1.55 13.03
CA THR A 114 12.03 1.66 13.86
C THR A 114 13.32 1.41 13.10
N GLN A 115 13.20 0.77 11.94
CA GLN A 115 14.35 0.39 11.13
C GLN A 115 13.92 0.18 9.69
N ILE A 116 14.76 0.60 8.75
CA ILE A 116 14.69 0.24 7.34
C ILE A 116 15.98 -0.54 7.08
N GLU A 117 15.88 -1.84 6.79
CA GLU A 117 17.04 -2.74 6.74
C GLU A 117 17.69 -2.79 5.36
N THR A 118 16.86 -2.83 4.33
CA THR A 118 17.25 -2.98 2.93
C THR A 118 16.38 -2.07 2.07
N VAL A 119 16.92 -1.60 0.96
CA VAL A 119 16.13 -1.02 -0.13
C VAL A 119 16.61 -1.59 -1.45
N ASP A 120 15.71 -2.28 -2.13
CA ASP A 120 15.96 -2.89 -3.43
C ASP A 120 15.15 -2.19 -4.51
N VAL A 121 15.76 -2.07 -5.70
CA VAL A 121 15.05 -1.63 -6.92
C VAL A 121 14.32 -2.83 -7.49
N VAL A 122 12.99 -2.85 -7.36
CA VAL A 122 12.13 -3.91 -7.89
C VAL A 122 11.95 -3.72 -9.40
N MET A 123 11.88 -2.46 -9.83
CA MET A 123 11.65 -2.12 -11.22
C MET A 123 12.58 -0.99 -11.65
N GLU A 124 13.38 -1.24 -12.68
CA GLU A 124 14.29 -0.25 -13.23
C GLU A 124 13.55 0.85 -14.01
N ALA A 125 14.17 2.02 -14.01
CA ALA A 125 13.89 3.11 -14.94
C ALA A 125 15.15 3.49 -15.72
N ARG A 126 14.94 4.20 -16.82
CA ARG A 126 15.98 4.94 -17.53
C ARG A 126 15.73 6.42 -17.38
N VAL A 127 16.79 7.15 -17.04
CA VAL A 127 16.74 8.57 -16.76
C VAL A 127 17.60 9.32 -17.76
N ALA A 128 17.08 10.38 -18.34
CA ALA A 128 17.84 11.28 -19.19
C ALA A 128 17.75 12.70 -18.64
N THR A 129 18.89 13.29 -18.32
CA THR A 129 19.02 14.65 -17.81
C THR A 129 20.00 15.40 -18.69
N ASN A 130 19.51 16.11 -19.70
CA ASN A 130 20.34 16.70 -20.75
C ASN A 130 19.98 18.16 -21.00
N PRO A 131 20.92 18.98 -21.49
CA PRO A 131 20.59 20.30 -22.01
C PRO A 131 19.61 20.17 -23.18
N ILE A 132 18.75 21.17 -23.36
CA ILE A 132 17.86 21.22 -24.52
C ILE A 132 18.73 21.39 -25.76
N GLY A 133 18.54 20.51 -26.74
CA GLY A 133 19.08 20.64 -28.07
C GLY A 133 18.00 20.35 -29.10
N ASN A 134 18.35 20.43 -30.39
CA ASN A 134 17.49 19.95 -31.48
C ASN A 134 17.48 18.42 -31.53
N GLU A 135 16.95 17.78 -30.48
CA GLU A 135 16.94 16.33 -30.29
C GLU A 135 15.50 15.81 -30.28
N SER A 136 15.19 14.93 -31.23
CA SER A 136 14.00 14.07 -31.13
C SER A 136 14.37 12.88 -30.28
N VAL A 137 13.63 12.66 -29.18
CA VAL A 137 13.80 11.49 -28.32
C VAL A 137 12.83 10.41 -28.80
N ASP A 138 13.38 9.39 -29.44
CA ASP A 138 12.61 8.23 -29.88
C ASP A 138 12.54 7.23 -28.73
N LEU A 139 11.33 7.00 -28.22
CA LEU A 139 11.13 5.98 -27.19
C LEU A 139 11.03 4.59 -27.84
N LEU A 140 10.89 4.43 -29.15
CA LEU A 140 10.87 3.11 -29.78
C LEU A 140 12.25 2.72 -30.29
N ASN A 141 12.93 1.86 -29.52
CA ASN A 141 14.20 1.31 -29.95
C ASN A 141 14.04 0.37 -31.17
N ASN A 142 14.91 0.54 -32.15
CA ASN A 142 14.89 -0.13 -33.45
C ASN A 142 15.14 -1.66 -33.33
N GLU A 143 14.23 -2.46 -33.92
CA GLU A 143 14.28 -3.92 -34.18
C GLU A 143 13.92 -4.94 -33.07
N SER A 144 13.76 -4.62 -31.77
CA SER A 144 13.39 -5.66 -30.76
C SER A 144 12.29 -5.32 -29.76
N ALA A 145 11.81 -4.07 -29.68
CA ALA A 145 10.83 -3.62 -28.69
C ALA A 145 9.35 -3.83 -29.09
N ILE A 146 9.02 -4.92 -29.79
CA ILE A 146 7.67 -5.16 -30.34
C ILE A 146 6.58 -5.41 -29.27
N ASN A 147 6.84 -5.22 -27.98
CA ASN A 147 5.86 -5.46 -26.93
C ASN A 147 6.11 -4.78 -25.57
N THR A 148 7.09 -3.88 -25.42
CA THR A 148 7.32 -3.21 -24.13
C THR A 148 6.60 -1.87 -24.13
N THR A 149 5.47 -1.80 -23.44
CA THR A 149 4.76 -0.56 -23.12
C THR A 149 5.69 0.38 -22.34
N ARG A 150 6.24 1.40 -23.00
CA ARG A 150 7.09 2.41 -22.35
C ARG A 150 6.19 3.49 -21.75
N ARG A 151 6.23 3.61 -20.43
CA ARG A 151 5.52 4.65 -19.69
C ARG A 151 6.50 5.73 -19.29
N VAL A 152 6.05 6.99 -19.35
CA VAL A 152 6.83 8.15 -18.95
C VAL A 152 6.31 8.59 -17.60
N GLY A 153 7.18 8.49 -16.58
CA GLY A 153 6.80 8.76 -15.19
C GLY A 153 7.13 10.18 -14.75
N HIS A 154 8.14 10.77 -15.39
CA HIS A 154 8.55 12.15 -15.16
C HIS A 154 9.00 12.74 -16.47
N PHE A 155 8.50 13.93 -16.78
CA PHE A 155 9.03 14.73 -17.86
C PHE A 155 8.93 16.20 -17.50
N ALA A 156 10.08 16.79 -17.16
CA ALA A 156 10.17 18.19 -16.80
C ALA A 156 11.14 18.93 -17.71
N LEU A 157 10.82 20.19 -18.01
CA LEU A 157 11.63 21.11 -18.78
C LEU A 157 11.94 22.33 -17.92
N GLU A 158 13.22 22.65 -17.77
CA GLU A 158 13.69 23.86 -17.09
C GLU A 158 14.45 24.73 -18.08
N PHE A 159 14.06 25.99 -18.19
CA PHE A 159 14.74 26.95 -19.08
C PHE A 159 14.74 28.35 -18.46
N ASP A 160 15.76 29.13 -18.83
CA ASP A 160 15.80 30.55 -18.49
C ASP A 160 15.29 31.39 -19.67
N PRO A 161 14.08 31.95 -19.56
CA PRO A 161 13.53 32.82 -20.59
C PRO A 161 14.30 34.14 -20.84
N ASP A 162 15.23 34.56 -19.98
CA ASP A 162 16.10 35.72 -20.26
C ASP A 162 17.26 35.39 -21.21
N ASP A 163 17.66 34.11 -21.25
CA ASP A 163 18.80 33.62 -22.03
C ASP A 163 18.35 32.77 -23.23
N SER A 164 17.04 32.69 -23.47
CA SER A 164 16.45 31.87 -24.53
C SER A 164 15.71 32.71 -25.56
N ASP A 165 16.06 32.57 -26.84
CA ASP A 165 15.29 33.10 -27.96
C ASP A 165 14.64 31.94 -28.76
N GLY A 166 13.38 32.11 -29.14
CA GLY A 166 12.64 31.18 -30.00
C GLY A 166 11.66 30.24 -29.29
N ASP A 167 10.81 29.60 -30.09
CA ASP A 167 9.71 28.77 -29.59
C ASP A 167 10.22 27.39 -29.14
N ILE A 168 9.64 26.87 -28.05
CA ILE A 168 9.87 25.50 -27.60
C ILE A 168 8.61 24.69 -27.89
N THR A 169 8.73 23.61 -28.65
CA THR A 169 7.62 22.69 -28.94
C THR A 169 7.89 21.33 -28.34
N VAL A 170 6.95 20.85 -27.54
CA VAL A 170 6.97 19.51 -26.95
C VAL A 170 5.84 18.71 -27.55
N ARG A 171 6.16 17.59 -28.20
CA ARG A 171 5.19 16.69 -28.82
C ARG A 171 5.29 15.31 -28.21
N SER A 172 4.17 14.72 -27.83
CA SER A 172 4.09 13.31 -27.41
C SER A 172 3.23 12.51 -28.38
N VAL A 173 3.65 11.28 -28.68
CA VAL A 173 2.91 10.31 -29.48
C VAL A 173 2.70 9.07 -28.64
N ASN A 174 1.45 8.79 -28.26
CA ASN A 174 1.13 7.58 -27.52
C ASN A 174 1.10 6.35 -28.43
N SER A 175 1.18 5.15 -27.85
CA SER A 175 1.21 3.88 -28.60
C SER A 175 -0.08 3.56 -29.36
N SER A 176 -1.15 4.35 -29.15
CA SER A 176 -2.37 4.31 -29.97
C SER A 176 -2.32 5.25 -31.19
N GLY A 177 -1.21 5.99 -31.37
CA GLY A 177 -1.03 7.01 -32.41
C GLY A 177 -1.68 8.35 -32.10
N GLY A 178 -2.12 8.56 -30.86
CA GLY A 178 -2.63 9.84 -30.36
C GLY A 178 -1.47 10.83 -30.21
N ILE A 179 -1.64 12.03 -30.74
CA ILE A 179 -0.63 13.10 -30.70
C ILE A 179 -1.14 14.21 -29.80
N LYS A 180 -0.32 14.61 -28.82
CA LYS A 180 -0.49 15.86 -28.07
C LYS A 180 0.73 16.74 -28.31
N GLU A 181 0.52 18.05 -28.39
CA GLU A 181 1.57 19.02 -28.66
C GLU A 181 1.31 20.30 -27.86
N VAL A 182 2.37 20.84 -27.26
CA VAL A 182 2.38 22.13 -26.60
C VAL A 182 3.50 22.96 -27.22
N THR A 183 3.15 24.16 -27.66
CA THR A 183 4.12 25.17 -28.09
C THR A 183 4.16 26.29 -27.05
N ILE A 184 5.36 26.56 -26.56
CA ILE A 184 5.72 27.63 -25.64
C ILE A 184 6.38 28.71 -26.49
N GLU A 185 5.64 29.77 -26.79
CA GLU A 185 6.07 30.85 -27.67
C GLU A 185 6.79 31.94 -26.88
N GLU A 186 7.87 32.47 -27.46
CA GLU A 186 8.52 33.66 -26.94
C GLU A 186 7.65 34.89 -27.24
N THR A 187 7.24 35.57 -26.19
CA THR A 187 6.66 36.91 -26.27
C THR A 187 7.74 37.92 -25.90
N GLY A 188 7.67 39.15 -26.43
CA GLY A 188 8.64 40.20 -26.09
C GLY A 188 8.68 40.63 -24.60
N SER A 189 7.96 39.92 -23.71
CA SER A 189 7.96 40.09 -22.25
C SER A 189 8.13 38.79 -21.45
N GLY A 190 8.41 37.64 -22.09
CA GLY A 190 8.49 36.32 -21.44
C GLY A 190 7.89 35.24 -22.33
N TYR A 191 7.45 34.12 -21.78
CA TYR A 191 6.89 33.02 -22.57
C TYR A 191 5.41 32.79 -22.29
N GLU A 192 4.66 32.39 -23.32
CA GLU A 192 3.25 32.04 -23.24
C GLU A 192 2.98 30.69 -23.93
N VAL A 193 2.12 29.89 -23.31
CA VAL A 193 1.63 28.65 -23.93
C VAL A 193 0.60 29.00 -25.02
N GLN A 194 0.80 28.54 -26.25
CA GLN A 194 0.01 28.96 -27.42
C GLN A 194 -1.45 28.48 -27.35
N SER A 195 -1.68 27.27 -26.81
CA SER A 195 -3.00 26.64 -26.74
C SER A 195 -3.90 27.34 -25.71
N GLU A 196 -3.36 27.74 -24.57
CA GLU A 196 -4.05 28.39 -23.47
C GLU A 196 -3.12 29.39 -22.77
N PRO A 197 -3.44 30.70 -22.75
CA PRO A 197 -2.48 31.73 -22.34
C PRO A 197 -2.19 31.67 -20.84
N CYS A 198 -1.10 30.98 -20.49
CA CYS A 198 -0.47 31.03 -19.18
C CYS A 198 0.85 31.81 -19.29
N SER A 199 0.89 32.96 -18.63
CA SER A 199 2.11 33.74 -18.49
C SER A 199 3.01 33.09 -17.46
N MET A 200 4.26 32.86 -17.85
CA MET A 200 5.28 32.24 -17.01
C MET A 200 6.25 33.31 -16.48
N SER A 201 6.59 33.24 -15.19
CA SER A 201 7.59 34.11 -14.56
C SER A 201 8.86 33.31 -14.23
N GLN A 202 10.01 33.91 -14.50
CA GLN A 202 11.34 33.27 -14.56
C GLN A 202 11.93 32.91 -13.17
N PRO A 203 12.78 31.86 -13.07
CA PRO A 203 12.98 30.76 -14.03
C PRO A 203 11.75 29.86 -14.14
N VAL A 204 11.64 29.12 -15.23
CA VAL A 204 10.45 28.31 -15.54
C VAL A 204 10.83 26.83 -15.54
N ARG A 205 10.22 26.07 -14.64
CA ARG A 205 10.19 24.60 -14.67
C ARG A 205 8.77 24.14 -14.98
N ILE A 206 8.60 23.42 -16.07
CA ILE A 206 7.32 22.86 -16.52
C ILE A 206 7.38 21.35 -16.32
N ASP A 207 6.37 20.79 -15.65
CA ASP A 207 6.16 19.35 -15.56
C ASP A 207 5.00 18.97 -16.49
N PHE A 208 5.30 18.15 -17.50
CA PHE A 208 4.34 17.74 -18.53
C PHE A 208 3.50 16.52 -18.15
N VAL A 209 3.82 15.86 -17.03
CA VAL A 209 3.03 14.76 -16.47
C VAL A 209 1.90 15.37 -15.62
N HIS A 210 2.27 16.24 -14.68
CA HIS A 210 1.31 16.86 -13.75
C HIS A 210 0.72 18.19 -14.24
N GLY A 211 1.16 18.70 -15.40
CA GLY A 211 0.70 19.98 -15.93
C GLY A 211 1.03 21.19 -15.03
N THR A 212 2.17 21.15 -14.33
CA THR A 212 2.54 22.21 -13.36
C THR A 212 3.57 23.18 -13.93
N ILE A 213 3.52 24.43 -13.48
CA ILE A 213 4.56 25.43 -13.68
C ILE A 213 5.13 25.80 -12.32
N ASN A 214 6.43 25.58 -12.12
CA ASN A 214 7.15 25.78 -10.85
C ASN A 214 6.45 25.05 -9.69
N GLY A 215 5.95 23.83 -9.96
CA GLY A 215 5.24 22.99 -8.99
C GLY A 215 3.83 23.44 -8.63
N THR A 216 3.28 24.44 -9.33
CA THR A 216 1.87 24.85 -9.18
C THR A 216 1.07 24.37 -10.38
N GLU A 217 0.02 23.58 -10.16
CA GLU A 217 -0.93 23.16 -11.20
C GLU A 217 -1.54 24.36 -11.94
N ARG A 218 -1.67 24.24 -13.26
CA ARG A 218 -2.24 25.28 -14.12
C ARG A 218 -3.13 24.65 -15.20
N GLU A 219 -4.34 25.17 -15.33
CA GLU A 219 -5.23 24.88 -16.46
C GLU A 219 -4.70 25.57 -17.74
N CYS A 220 -3.62 25.03 -18.32
CA CYS A 220 -3.06 25.51 -19.60
C CYS A 220 -2.72 24.39 -20.58
N GLY A 221 -3.33 23.22 -20.40
CA GLY A 221 -3.14 22.07 -21.28
C GLY A 221 -1.69 21.57 -21.33
N LEU A 222 -0.94 21.69 -20.24
CA LEU A 222 0.44 21.20 -20.12
C LEU A 222 0.53 19.69 -19.87
N GLU A 223 -0.58 19.02 -19.56
CA GLU A 223 -0.69 17.57 -19.36
C GLU A 223 -0.56 16.81 -20.70
N LEU A 224 0.67 16.77 -21.21
CA LEU A 224 1.03 16.04 -22.43
C LEU A 224 1.19 14.55 -22.18
N ILE A 225 1.61 14.18 -20.98
CA ILE A 225 1.95 12.82 -20.60
C ILE A 225 0.96 12.34 -19.54
N ASP A 226 0.34 11.20 -19.80
CA ASP A 226 -0.43 10.44 -18.83
C ASP A 226 0.47 9.26 -18.37
N PRO A 227 0.83 9.17 -17.08
CA PRO A 227 1.77 8.16 -16.59
C PRO A 227 1.23 6.72 -16.75
N ASP A 228 -0.07 6.54 -16.97
CA ASP A 228 -0.69 5.24 -17.23
C ASP A 228 -0.74 4.86 -18.72
N GLU A 229 -0.54 5.82 -19.62
CA GLU A 229 -0.44 5.59 -21.06
C GLU A 229 0.98 5.16 -21.47
N SER A 230 1.06 4.45 -22.60
CA SER A 230 2.33 4.11 -23.23
C SER A 230 2.65 5.07 -24.36
N TYR A 231 3.93 5.42 -24.50
CA TYR A 231 4.42 6.38 -25.47
C TYR A 231 5.43 5.77 -26.42
N ASP A 232 5.27 6.12 -27.69
CA ASP A 232 6.16 5.74 -28.78
C ASP A 232 7.24 6.82 -28.99
N GLU A 233 6.88 8.10 -28.83
CA GLU A 233 7.78 9.22 -29.10
C GLU A 233 7.50 10.39 -28.13
N VAL A 234 8.56 11.03 -27.67
CA VAL A 234 8.51 12.35 -27.01
C VAL A 234 9.52 13.24 -27.71
N GLU A 235 9.06 14.18 -28.52
CA GLU A 235 9.93 15.10 -29.25
C GLU A 235 10.00 16.45 -28.53
N LEU A 236 11.23 16.92 -28.31
CA LEU A 236 11.52 18.27 -27.83
C LEU A 236 12.21 19.03 -28.96
N SER A 237 11.51 20.00 -29.54
CA SER A 237 12.04 20.85 -30.60
C SER A 237 12.18 22.28 -30.10
N GLN A 238 13.26 22.94 -30.48
CA GLN A 238 13.61 24.27 -30.00
C GLN A 238 13.96 25.20 -31.16
N GLY A 239 13.64 26.49 -31.00
CA GLY A 239 14.16 27.56 -31.84
C GLY A 239 15.69 27.69 -31.79
N ASP A 240 16.26 28.58 -32.61
CA ASP A 240 17.70 28.63 -32.87
C ASP A 240 18.59 29.01 -31.67
N ASP A 241 18.07 29.44 -30.51
CA ASP A 241 18.90 30.02 -29.44
C ASP A 241 18.25 29.88 -28.04
N ALA A 242 17.48 28.82 -27.75
CA ALA A 242 16.96 28.63 -26.40
C ALA A 242 17.88 27.77 -25.51
N ASP A 243 18.06 28.19 -24.26
CA ASP A 243 18.97 27.58 -23.28
C ASP A 243 18.15 26.96 -22.14
N GLY A 244 18.36 25.67 -21.88
CA GLY A 244 17.72 24.99 -20.77
C GLY A 244 18.15 23.53 -20.67
N SER A 245 17.43 22.76 -19.85
CA SER A 245 17.60 21.33 -19.69
C SER A 245 16.24 20.63 -19.55
N TYR A 246 16.22 19.34 -19.85
CA TYR A 246 15.08 18.48 -19.57
C TYR A 246 15.48 17.31 -18.67
N GLU A 247 14.50 16.79 -17.97
CA GLU A 247 14.54 15.60 -17.14
C GLU A 247 13.48 14.64 -17.65
N LEU A 248 13.86 13.43 -18.05
CA LEU A 248 12.95 12.40 -18.56
C LEU A 248 13.19 11.09 -17.83
N VAL A 249 12.15 10.50 -17.24
CA VAL A 249 12.22 9.17 -16.61
C VAL A 249 11.22 8.23 -17.26
N VAL A 250 11.73 7.12 -17.80
CA VAL A 250 10.97 6.13 -18.55
C VAL A 250 11.05 4.78 -17.85
N LYS A 251 9.93 4.08 -17.78
CA LYS A 251 9.83 2.73 -17.22
C LYS A 251 10.65 1.71 -18.04
N GLY A 252 11.46 0.91 -17.34
CA GLY A 252 12.16 -0.25 -17.92
C GLY A 252 13.69 -0.12 -17.93
N ASP A 253 14.33 -1.17 -18.44
CA ASP A 253 15.79 -1.33 -18.51
C ASP A 253 16.36 -1.06 -19.92
N GLN A 254 15.53 -0.62 -20.86
CA GLN A 254 15.93 -0.43 -22.25
C GLN A 254 16.36 1.00 -22.48
N ASP A 255 17.53 1.19 -23.11
CA ASP A 255 18.07 2.50 -23.44
C ASP A 255 17.06 3.34 -24.26
N ILE A 256 17.16 4.66 -24.05
CA ILE A 256 16.37 5.67 -24.75
C ILE A 256 17.13 6.06 -26.02
N ASP A 257 16.52 5.86 -27.18
CA ASP A 257 17.18 6.12 -28.45
C ASP A 257 17.27 7.63 -28.72
N GLY A 258 18.38 8.03 -29.35
CA GLY A 258 18.64 9.44 -29.66
C GLY A 258 19.27 10.23 -28.51
N ILE A 259 19.36 9.66 -27.30
CA ILE A 259 19.99 10.31 -26.14
C ILE A 259 21.35 9.69 -25.86
N GLY A 260 22.38 10.53 -25.79
CA GLY A 260 23.77 10.08 -25.57
C GLY A 260 24.07 9.68 -24.12
N ASP A 261 23.49 10.40 -23.17
CA ASP A 261 23.70 10.21 -21.72
C ASP A 261 22.38 9.81 -21.07
N VAL A 262 22.24 8.50 -20.82
CA VAL A 262 21.12 7.88 -20.11
C VAL A 262 21.65 7.15 -18.88
N ASP A 263 21.04 7.43 -17.75
CA ASP A 263 21.36 6.87 -16.44
C ASP A 263 20.35 5.79 -16.02
N TYR A 264 20.76 4.97 -15.04
CA TYR A 264 19.88 4.00 -14.39
C TYR A 264 19.11 4.68 -13.26
N GLY A 265 17.82 4.38 -13.16
CA GLY A 265 16.98 4.82 -12.06
C GLY A 265 16.09 3.70 -11.52
N ALA A 266 15.24 4.05 -10.57
CA ALA A 266 14.15 3.21 -10.08
C ALA A 266 12.80 3.74 -10.57
N TRP A 267 11.94 2.81 -10.99
CA TRP A 267 10.52 3.04 -11.19
C TRP A 267 9.70 2.61 -9.97
N ASP A 268 10.15 1.54 -9.31
CA ASP A 268 9.56 0.95 -8.10
C ASP A 268 10.68 0.40 -7.21
N ILE A 269 10.55 0.61 -5.91
CA ILE A 269 11.47 0.09 -4.89
C ILE A 269 10.71 -0.70 -3.83
N ALA A 270 11.40 -1.63 -3.19
CA ALA A 270 10.91 -2.32 -2.01
C ALA A 270 11.88 -2.09 -0.84
N ALA A 271 11.34 -1.89 0.34
CA ALA A 271 12.11 -1.68 1.55
C ALA A 271 11.63 -2.62 2.66
N ASP A 272 12.56 -3.27 3.36
CA ASP A 272 12.22 -4.02 4.57
C ASP A 272 12.09 -3.06 5.76
N VAL A 273 10.85 -2.86 6.21
CA VAL A 273 10.51 -1.90 7.26
C VAL A 273 10.11 -2.63 8.53
N THR A 274 10.87 -2.44 9.60
CA THR A 274 10.56 -3.00 10.92
C THR A 274 9.75 -2.02 11.74
N TYR A 275 8.52 -2.39 12.07
CA TYR A 275 7.64 -1.64 12.95
C TYR A 275 7.78 -2.19 14.37
N THR A 276 8.18 -1.35 15.31
CA THR A 276 8.24 -1.73 16.73
C THR A 276 7.29 -0.86 17.54
N SER A 277 6.41 -1.52 18.29
CA SER A 277 5.57 -0.93 19.32
C SER A 277 5.97 -1.48 20.70
N ASN A 278 5.33 -1.00 21.77
CA ASN A 278 5.55 -1.55 23.11
C ASN A 278 5.04 -3.01 23.25
N GLU A 279 4.20 -3.47 22.33
CA GLU A 279 3.46 -4.74 22.43
C GLU A 279 3.89 -5.76 21.37
N ALA A 280 4.29 -5.30 20.18
CA ALA A 280 4.68 -6.14 19.06
C ALA A 280 5.80 -5.49 18.23
N SER A 281 6.62 -6.33 17.60
CA SER A 281 7.63 -5.96 16.60
C SER A 281 7.47 -6.88 15.40
N TYR A 282 7.35 -6.32 14.20
CA TYR A 282 7.28 -7.09 12.96
C TYR A 282 7.99 -6.35 11.83
N THR A 283 8.52 -7.10 10.86
CA THR A 283 9.15 -6.57 9.65
C THR A 283 8.25 -6.86 8.47
N ARG A 284 8.06 -5.88 7.60
CA ARG A 284 7.23 -6.01 6.39
C ARG A 284 8.00 -5.45 5.20
N LEU A 285 7.94 -6.16 4.08
CA LEU A 285 8.37 -5.64 2.79
C LEU A 285 7.35 -4.59 2.32
N GLN A 286 7.79 -3.33 2.25
CA GLN A 286 7.00 -2.20 1.80
C GLN A 286 7.41 -1.83 0.37
N ARG A 287 6.50 -1.95 -0.59
CA ARG A 287 6.71 -1.41 -1.94
C ARG A 287 6.39 0.07 -2.01
N VAL A 288 7.15 0.80 -2.81
CA VAL A 288 7.03 2.23 -2.99
C VAL A 288 7.21 2.55 -4.48
N PRO A 289 6.10 2.59 -5.24
CA PRO A 289 6.15 3.03 -6.63
C PRO A 289 6.42 4.53 -6.68
N ILE A 290 7.24 4.95 -7.64
CA ILE A 290 7.76 6.32 -7.70
C ILE A 290 6.92 7.21 -8.63
N TYR A 291 6.32 6.64 -9.67
CA TYR A 291 5.75 7.41 -10.80
C TYR A 291 4.34 6.97 -11.25
N THR A 292 3.64 6.15 -10.48
CA THR A 292 2.28 5.72 -10.84
C THR A 292 1.27 6.32 -9.87
N ASP A 293 0.35 7.13 -10.39
CA ASP A 293 -0.77 7.72 -9.66
C ASP A 293 -1.91 6.70 -9.45
N GLY A 294 -1.60 5.62 -8.76
CA GLY A 294 -2.62 4.81 -8.10
C GLY A 294 -2.79 5.31 -6.67
N PRO A 295 -4.01 5.38 -6.09
CA PRO A 295 -4.18 5.34 -4.66
C PRO A 295 -3.26 4.26 -4.10
N GLN A 296 -2.17 4.69 -3.47
CA GLN A 296 -1.33 3.84 -2.65
C GLN A 296 -2.21 3.45 -1.49
N ASN A 297 -2.96 2.37 -1.67
CA ASN A 297 -3.38 1.60 -0.53
C ASN A 297 -2.06 1.24 0.18
N PRO A 298 -1.91 1.45 1.50
CA PRO A 298 -0.79 0.85 2.24
C PRO A 298 -0.83 -0.70 2.19
N LEU A 299 -1.81 -1.27 1.46
CA LEU A 299 -1.97 -2.66 1.04
C LEU A 299 -1.85 -2.87 -0.48
N GLY A 300 -1.38 -1.88 -1.26
CA GLY A 300 -1.36 -1.88 -2.73
C GLY A 300 -2.75 -1.80 -3.35
N LEU A 301 -2.99 -0.89 -4.31
CA LEU A 301 -3.99 -1.23 -5.31
C LEU A 301 -3.34 -2.31 -6.17
N VAL A 302 -3.95 -3.46 -6.07
CA VAL A 302 -3.74 -4.64 -6.87
C VAL A 302 -3.65 -4.27 -8.35
N PRO A 303 -2.78 -4.91 -9.14
CA PRO A 303 -2.81 -4.75 -10.58
C PRO A 303 -4.23 -4.98 -11.09
N THR A 304 -4.81 -3.98 -11.75
CA THR A 304 -6.12 -4.05 -12.44
C THR A 304 -6.14 -5.03 -13.62
N GLY A 305 -5.13 -5.90 -13.71
CA GLY A 305 -5.13 -7.06 -14.57
C GLY A 305 -5.63 -8.26 -13.78
N THR A 306 -6.81 -8.76 -14.14
CA THR A 306 -7.20 -10.13 -13.81
C THR A 306 -6.09 -11.08 -14.25
N CYS A 307 -5.71 -12.04 -13.40
CA CYS A 307 -4.69 -13.04 -13.69
C CYS A 307 -5.05 -13.93 -14.90
N SER A 308 -4.89 -13.44 -16.13
CA SER A 308 -5.26 -14.19 -17.34
C SER A 308 -4.26 -15.30 -17.71
N ASN A 309 -3.09 -15.33 -17.04
CA ASN A 309 -2.01 -16.26 -17.31
C ASN A 309 -1.78 -17.27 -16.18
N LEU A 310 -2.49 -17.14 -15.05
CA LEU A 310 -2.55 -18.23 -14.10
C LEU A 310 -3.44 -19.30 -14.74
N ASP A 311 -2.97 -20.53 -14.86
CA ASP A 311 -3.75 -21.64 -15.42
C ASP A 311 -4.76 -22.10 -14.38
N ILE A 312 -5.82 -21.31 -14.21
CA ILE A 312 -6.92 -21.52 -13.24
C ILE A 312 -7.81 -22.71 -13.68
N ASP A 313 -7.58 -23.27 -14.87
CA ASP A 313 -8.36 -24.38 -15.44
C ASP A 313 -8.17 -25.73 -14.73
N SER A 314 -7.31 -25.78 -13.70
CA SER A 314 -7.14 -26.94 -12.83
C SER A 314 -7.87 -26.70 -11.51
N ASN A 315 -8.58 -27.72 -11.00
CA ASN A 315 -9.46 -27.69 -9.81
C ASN A 315 -8.80 -27.26 -8.45
N SER A 316 -7.63 -26.60 -8.47
CA SER A 316 -6.98 -25.89 -7.36
C SER A 316 -5.70 -25.26 -7.93
N PRO A 317 -5.71 -24.01 -8.42
CA PRO A 317 -4.48 -23.29 -8.70
C PRO A 317 -3.73 -23.05 -7.38
N ASP A 318 -2.66 -23.81 -7.17
CA ASP A 318 -1.76 -23.52 -6.08
C ASP A 318 -0.81 -22.40 -6.50
N ILE A 319 -0.71 -21.36 -5.69
CA ILE A 319 0.37 -20.36 -5.78
C ILE A 319 1.69 -21.11 -5.59
N PRO A 320 2.62 -21.08 -6.55
CA PRO A 320 3.88 -21.80 -6.42
C PRO A 320 4.69 -21.29 -5.22
N ALA A 321 5.40 -22.21 -4.56
CA ALA A 321 6.33 -21.87 -3.49
C ALA A 321 7.37 -20.85 -3.98
N ASP A 322 7.70 -19.88 -3.13
CA ASP A 322 8.65 -18.80 -3.41
C ASP A 322 8.25 -17.86 -4.58
N GLU A 323 6.99 -17.90 -5.05
CA GLU A 323 6.50 -17.02 -6.11
C GLU A 323 5.62 -15.90 -5.53
N ILE A 324 5.82 -14.69 -6.03
CA ILE A 324 4.96 -13.53 -5.75
C ILE A 324 4.06 -13.34 -6.97
N ILE A 325 2.75 -13.49 -6.77
CA ILE A 325 1.73 -13.21 -7.78
C ILE A 325 1.06 -11.90 -7.42
N GLU A 326 1.11 -10.93 -8.33
CA GLU A 326 0.47 -9.62 -8.18
C GLU A 326 -0.66 -9.50 -9.21
N CYS A 327 -1.90 -9.78 -8.80
CA CYS A 327 -3.09 -9.66 -9.65
C CYS A 327 -4.39 -9.81 -8.87
N ASP A 328 -5.47 -9.25 -9.40
CA ASP A 328 -6.81 -9.59 -8.94
C ASP A 328 -7.20 -10.98 -9.46
N ILE A 329 -7.78 -11.79 -8.58
CA ILE A 329 -8.37 -13.07 -8.93
C ILE A 329 -9.87 -12.92 -8.75
N VAL A 330 -10.58 -12.83 -9.86
CA VAL A 330 -12.05 -12.82 -9.89
C VAL A 330 -12.49 -14.10 -10.59
N ASP A 331 -13.15 -14.98 -9.85
CA ASP A 331 -13.77 -16.19 -10.37
C ASP A 331 -15.30 -16.07 -10.32
N ASP A 332 -15.94 -16.07 -11.49
CA ASP A 332 -17.39 -16.08 -11.64
C ASP A 332 -17.98 -17.47 -11.94
N GLY A 333 -17.17 -18.55 -11.86
CA GLY A 333 -17.70 -19.90 -11.90
C GLY A 333 -16.72 -21.09 -11.88
N ASP A 334 -17.28 -22.23 -11.43
CA ASP A 334 -16.74 -23.61 -11.42
C ASP A 334 -15.91 -24.06 -10.20
N GLY A 335 -15.83 -23.27 -9.13
CA GLY A 335 -15.36 -23.76 -7.82
C GLY A 335 -13.83 -23.79 -7.74
N ILE A 336 -13.21 -22.64 -7.94
CA ILE A 336 -11.76 -22.49 -7.86
C ILE A 336 -11.37 -22.23 -6.40
N SER A 337 -10.64 -23.18 -5.82
CA SER A 337 -9.93 -22.97 -4.56
C SER A 337 -8.53 -22.44 -4.83
N VAL A 338 -8.14 -21.33 -4.19
CA VAL A 338 -6.74 -20.87 -4.21
C VAL A 338 -6.03 -21.49 -3.01
N GLY A 339 -5.00 -22.31 -3.30
CA GLY A 339 -4.11 -22.91 -2.30
C GLY A 339 -2.72 -22.28 -2.36
N TYR A 340 -1.92 -22.36 -1.29
CA TYR A 340 -0.55 -21.83 -1.27
C TYR A 340 0.45 -22.97 -1.09
N ASN A 341 1.25 -23.26 -2.12
CA ASN A 341 2.43 -24.09 -1.87
C ASN A 341 3.43 -23.26 -1.05
N SER A 342 4.00 -23.89 -0.01
CA SER A 342 4.83 -23.28 1.05
C SER A 342 5.52 -21.96 0.69
N ASP A 343 5.28 -20.92 1.47
CA ASP A 343 5.86 -19.57 1.33
C ASP A 343 5.44 -18.77 0.07
N GLY A 344 4.42 -19.21 -0.67
CA GLY A 344 3.84 -18.44 -1.78
C GLY A 344 3.21 -17.12 -1.34
N VAL A 345 3.28 -16.07 -2.16
CA VAL A 345 2.71 -14.76 -1.86
C VAL A 345 1.72 -14.33 -2.95
N LEU A 346 0.49 -14.02 -2.57
CA LEU A 346 -0.49 -13.39 -3.45
C LEU A 346 -0.74 -11.97 -2.95
N ILE A 347 -0.58 -11.01 -3.85
CA ILE A 347 -0.89 -9.61 -3.63
C ILE A 347 -2.03 -9.25 -4.57
N GLY A 348 -3.23 -9.19 -4.03
CA GLY A 348 -4.40 -8.82 -4.81
C GLY A 348 -5.74 -8.98 -4.12
N ASP A 349 -6.80 -8.52 -4.76
CA ASP A 349 -8.16 -8.76 -4.29
C ASP A 349 -8.59 -10.11 -4.88
N LEU A 350 -9.19 -10.91 -4.01
CA LEU A 350 -9.70 -12.23 -4.31
C LEU A 350 -11.22 -12.16 -4.22
N ASP A 351 -11.92 -12.43 -5.30
CA ASP A 351 -13.38 -12.60 -5.34
C ASP A 351 -13.67 -13.94 -6.00
N ILE A 352 -13.84 -14.99 -5.19
CA ILE A 352 -13.96 -16.37 -5.66
C ILE A 352 -15.23 -17.05 -5.14
N ASP A 353 -15.81 -17.92 -5.97
CA ASP A 353 -17.01 -18.67 -5.62
C ASP A 353 -16.75 -19.91 -4.75
N ASP A 354 -15.49 -20.29 -4.53
CA ASP A 354 -15.10 -21.42 -3.66
C ASP A 354 -14.31 -20.96 -2.43
N GLY A 355 -13.58 -21.89 -1.81
CA GLY A 355 -12.81 -21.65 -0.59
C GLY A 355 -11.43 -21.07 -0.86
N LEU A 356 -10.91 -20.36 0.13
CA LEU A 356 -9.51 -19.90 0.19
C LEU A 356 -8.77 -20.77 1.21
N ASP A 357 -7.65 -21.37 0.81
CA ASP A 357 -6.79 -22.18 1.69
C ASP A 357 -5.41 -21.53 1.75
N VAL A 358 -5.04 -20.91 2.87
CA VAL A 358 -3.73 -20.26 3.05
C VAL A 358 -2.87 -21.07 4.01
N ASP A 359 -2.01 -21.92 3.45
CA ASP A 359 -1.24 -22.90 4.21
C ASP A 359 0.29 -22.76 4.10
N ASN A 360 1.02 -23.42 5.01
CA ASN A 360 2.47 -23.64 4.97
C ASN A 360 3.34 -22.38 4.81
N GLY A 361 3.03 -21.29 5.51
CA GLY A 361 3.76 -20.02 5.39
C GLY A 361 3.27 -19.12 4.26
N GLY A 362 2.23 -19.53 3.53
CA GLY A 362 1.59 -18.72 2.49
C GLY A 362 1.14 -17.36 3.01
N SER A 363 1.28 -16.32 2.18
CA SER A 363 0.88 -14.96 2.52
C SER A 363 -0.07 -14.37 1.49
N PHE A 364 -1.20 -13.85 1.95
CA PHE A 364 -2.17 -13.12 1.16
C PHE A 364 -2.22 -11.65 1.59
N TYR A 365 -2.16 -10.74 0.62
CA TYR A 365 -2.25 -9.30 0.82
C TYR A 365 -3.35 -8.71 -0.06
N GLY A 366 -4.47 -8.32 0.54
CA GLY A 366 -5.61 -7.73 -0.16
C GLY A 366 -6.95 -8.11 0.48
N THR A 367 -8.05 -7.81 -0.20
CA THR A 367 -9.40 -8.17 0.25
C THR A 367 -9.76 -9.54 -0.29
N ALA A 368 -10.13 -10.48 0.58
CA ALA A 368 -10.63 -11.79 0.17
C ALA A 368 -12.12 -11.90 0.39
N ILE A 369 -12.88 -12.08 -0.69
CA ILE A 369 -14.30 -12.36 -0.72
C ILE A 369 -14.47 -13.77 -1.27
N THR A 370 -15.03 -14.66 -0.46
CA THR A 370 -15.24 -16.06 -0.81
C THR A 370 -16.70 -16.46 -0.60
N SER A 371 -17.25 -17.26 -1.51
CA SER A 371 -18.60 -17.82 -1.37
C SER A 371 -18.64 -19.13 -0.55
N SER A 372 -17.48 -19.60 -0.07
CA SER A 372 -17.30 -20.89 0.62
C SER A 372 -16.49 -20.73 1.93
N THR A 373 -15.85 -21.81 2.37
CA THR A 373 -15.03 -21.85 3.58
C THR A 373 -13.64 -21.26 3.36
N VAL A 374 -13.10 -20.56 4.36
CA VAL A 374 -11.70 -20.12 4.37
C VAL A 374 -10.94 -20.96 5.41
N ASP A 375 -9.83 -21.56 5.02
CA ASP A 375 -8.92 -22.31 5.88
C ASP A 375 -7.55 -21.58 5.93
N ILE A 376 -7.01 -21.35 7.12
CA ILE A 376 -5.71 -20.67 7.32
C ILE A 376 -4.86 -21.49 8.30
N ASP A 377 -3.86 -22.17 7.74
CA ASP A 377 -3.02 -23.14 8.44
C ASP A 377 -1.53 -22.76 8.34
N ASP A 378 -0.97 -22.14 9.38
CA ASP A 378 0.41 -21.60 9.33
C ASP A 378 0.58 -20.50 8.25
N GLY A 379 -0.51 -19.81 7.89
CA GLY A 379 -0.54 -18.75 6.87
C GLY A 379 -0.74 -17.34 7.42
N THR A 380 -0.43 -16.31 6.63
CA THR A 380 -0.69 -14.90 6.96
C THR A 380 -1.64 -14.26 5.96
N VAL A 381 -2.72 -13.64 6.44
CA VAL A 381 -3.63 -12.82 5.64
C VAL A 381 -3.53 -11.37 6.11
N THR A 382 -3.31 -10.44 5.20
CA THR A 382 -3.29 -9.00 5.50
C THR A 382 -4.31 -8.29 4.63
N GLY A 383 -5.40 -7.83 5.25
CA GLY A 383 -6.56 -7.23 4.60
C GLY A 383 -7.87 -7.78 5.15
N GLU A 384 -8.98 -7.35 4.57
CA GLU A 384 -10.32 -7.76 4.99
C GLU A 384 -10.67 -9.15 4.43
N LEU A 385 -11.23 -10.01 5.29
CA LEU A 385 -11.65 -11.36 4.93
C LEU A 385 -13.17 -11.48 5.07
N VAL A 386 -13.85 -11.80 3.97
CA VAL A 386 -15.29 -11.98 3.88
C VAL A 386 -15.60 -13.37 3.33
N ALA A 387 -16.24 -14.22 4.13
CA ALA A 387 -16.61 -15.58 3.74
C ALA A 387 -18.11 -15.83 3.89
N ASP A 388 -18.73 -16.44 2.89
CA ASP A 388 -20.12 -16.92 3.02
C ASP A 388 -20.19 -18.28 3.77
N GLY A 389 -19.09 -19.03 3.80
CA GLY A 389 -18.92 -20.27 4.58
C GLY A 389 -18.25 -20.03 5.94
N ASP A 390 -17.73 -21.10 6.54
CA ASP A 390 -16.97 -21.04 7.81
C ASP A 390 -15.56 -20.46 7.59
N VAL A 391 -14.97 -19.84 8.61
CA VAL A 391 -13.57 -19.42 8.64
C VAL A 391 -12.87 -20.25 9.72
N ASP A 392 -11.96 -21.13 9.30
CA ASP A 392 -11.18 -22.00 10.16
C ASP A 392 -9.72 -21.49 10.18
N MET A 393 -9.17 -21.26 11.36
CA MET A 393 -7.78 -20.81 11.55
C MET A 393 -7.08 -21.73 12.55
N SER A 394 -5.95 -22.33 12.17
CA SER A 394 -5.17 -23.18 13.08
C SER A 394 -3.93 -22.48 13.66
N SER A 395 -3.05 -23.24 14.33
CA SER A 395 -1.87 -22.71 15.00
C SER A 395 -0.94 -21.95 14.06
N ASP A 396 -0.39 -20.85 14.56
CA ASP A 396 0.59 -19.99 13.87
C ASP A 396 0.02 -19.20 12.66
N SER A 397 -1.29 -19.31 12.39
CA SER A 397 -1.98 -18.42 11.45
C SER A 397 -2.16 -17.01 12.00
N VAL A 398 -2.07 -16.00 11.12
CA VAL A 398 -2.25 -14.59 11.48
C VAL A 398 -3.11 -13.86 10.46
N VAL A 399 -4.13 -13.14 10.92
CA VAL A 399 -4.93 -12.22 10.09
C VAL A 399 -4.73 -10.80 10.58
N TYR A 400 -4.28 -9.90 9.71
CA TYR A 400 -4.20 -8.46 9.92
C TYR A 400 -5.33 -7.75 9.17
N GLY A 401 -6.51 -7.78 9.77
CA GLY A 401 -7.71 -7.14 9.23
C GLY A 401 -8.97 -7.71 9.89
N ASP A 402 -10.11 -7.21 9.43
CA ASP A 402 -11.41 -7.65 9.93
C ASP A 402 -11.85 -8.94 9.24
N VAL A 403 -12.51 -9.82 10.00
CA VAL A 403 -13.03 -11.11 9.54
C VAL A 403 -14.56 -11.11 9.64
N TYR A 404 -15.22 -11.34 8.52
CA TYR A 404 -16.67 -11.41 8.39
C TYR A 404 -17.06 -12.78 7.82
N THR A 405 -17.91 -13.52 8.52
CA THR A 405 -18.36 -14.84 8.05
C THR A 405 -19.85 -15.10 8.28
N ARG A 406 -20.57 -15.55 7.24
CA ARG A 406 -21.96 -16.05 7.43
C ARG A 406 -22.01 -17.43 8.09
N GLY A 407 -20.89 -18.15 8.10
CA GLY A 407 -20.70 -19.38 8.85
C GLY A 407 -20.26 -19.12 10.29
N ASN A 408 -19.49 -20.08 10.80
CA ASN A 408 -18.79 -20.01 12.08
C ASN A 408 -17.37 -19.49 11.85
N ALA A 409 -16.78 -18.84 12.85
CA ALA A 409 -15.34 -18.57 12.89
C ALA A 409 -14.71 -19.46 13.97
N ASP A 410 -13.91 -20.45 13.59
CA ASP A 410 -13.14 -21.29 14.51
C ASP A 410 -11.67 -20.86 14.50
N ILE A 411 -11.23 -20.17 15.56
CA ILE A 411 -9.85 -19.67 15.68
C ILE A 411 -9.12 -20.54 16.70
N ASP A 412 -8.60 -21.68 16.25
CA ASP A 412 -7.84 -22.62 17.08
C ASP A 412 -6.33 -22.42 16.97
N GLY A 413 -5.85 -21.40 17.67
CA GLY A 413 -4.42 -21.15 17.82
C GLY A 413 -3.84 -20.10 16.89
N GLY A 414 -4.66 -19.52 16.01
CA GLY A 414 -4.35 -18.33 15.24
C GLY A 414 -4.53 -17.02 15.99
N VAL A 415 -4.11 -15.92 15.35
CA VAL A 415 -4.25 -14.56 15.88
C VAL A 415 -4.93 -13.66 14.85
N VAL A 416 -6.00 -12.97 15.25
CA VAL A 416 -6.66 -11.94 14.42
C VAL A 416 -6.42 -10.56 15.01
N HIS A 417 -5.91 -9.64 14.20
CA HIS A 417 -5.70 -8.23 14.50
C HIS A 417 -6.78 -7.36 13.83
N GLY A 418 -8.03 -7.59 14.21
CA GLY A 418 -9.21 -6.87 13.73
C GLY A 418 -10.48 -7.36 14.41
N ASP A 419 -11.63 -6.86 13.97
CA ASP A 419 -12.94 -7.34 14.41
C ASP A 419 -13.24 -8.73 13.81
N VAL A 420 -13.91 -9.59 14.56
CA VAL A 420 -14.42 -10.90 14.10
C VAL A 420 -15.92 -10.91 14.26
N ILE A 421 -16.64 -10.99 13.14
CA ILE A 421 -18.10 -10.91 13.09
C ILE A 421 -18.65 -12.14 12.34
N ALA A 422 -19.40 -12.98 13.06
CA ALA A 422 -20.01 -14.19 12.52
C ALA A 422 -21.54 -14.20 12.64
N GLU A 423 -22.26 -14.72 11.63
CA GLU A 423 -23.69 -15.06 11.78
C GLU A 423 -23.87 -16.37 12.58
N GLY A 424 -22.91 -17.29 12.48
CA GLY A 424 -22.80 -18.48 13.31
C GLY A 424 -22.20 -18.20 14.69
N SER A 425 -21.45 -19.17 15.21
CA SER A 425 -20.67 -19.00 16.44
C SER A 425 -19.24 -18.56 16.16
N VAL A 426 -18.63 -17.83 17.09
CA VAL A 426 -17.17 -17.65 17.11
C VAL A 426 -16.60 -18.58 18.18
N ASP A 427 -15.88 -19.62 17.77
CA ASP A 427 -15.17 -20.51 18.66
C ASP A 427 -13.69 -20.12 18.75
N LEU A 428 -13.18 -20.08 19.98
CA LEU A 428 -11.77 -19.79 20.29
C LEU A 428 -11.15 -20.97 21.09
N ASN A 429 -11.78 -22.16 21.04
CA ASN A 429 -11.50 -23.29 21.92
C ASN A 429 -10.67 -24.41 21.27
N SER A 430 -9.34 -24.37 21.42
CA SER A 430 -8.57 -25.53 21.92
C SER A 430 -7.18 -25.20 22.46
N GLY A 431 -6.54 -24.09 22.08
CA GLY A 431 -5.11 -23.94 22.41
C GLY A 431 -4.57 -22.53 22.63
N SER A 432 -4.94 -21.55 21.80
CA SER A 432 -4.28 -20.23 21.83
C SER A 432 -4.95 -19.15 20.97
N GLY A 433 -6.13 -19.40 20.43
CA GLY A 433 -6.85 -18.44 19.57
C GLY A 433 -6.98 -17.07 20.23
N THR A 434 -6.52 -16.03 19.55
CA THR A 434 -6.52 -14.66 20.09
C THR A 434 -7.12 -13.68 19.08
N VAL A 435 -8.10 -12.89 19.51
CA VAL A 435 -8.66 -11.80 18.71
C VAL A 435 -8.35 -10.47 19.39
N HIS A 436 -7.66 -9.59 18.67
CA HIS A 436 -7.33 -8.22 19.08
C HIS A 436 -8.32 -7.22 18.47
N GLY A 437 -9.60 -7.42 18.75
CA GLY A 437 -10.68 -6.57 18.28
C GLY A 437 -12.03 -6.95 18.90
N THR A 438 -13.12 -6.54 18.27
CA THR A 438 -14.48 -6.86 18.70
C THR A 438 -14.88 -8.24 18.19
N VAL A 439 -15.35 -9.12 19.08
CA VAL A 439 -15.96 -10.39 18.69
C VAL A 439 -17.48 -10.27 18.76
N LYS A 440 -18.18 -10.59 17.65
CA LYS A 440 -19.63 -10.68 17.57
C LYS A 440 -20.05 -11.99 16.93
N GLU A 441 -20.97 -12.69 17.56
CA GLU A 441 -21.58 -13.94 17.06
C GLU A 441 -23.10 -13.78 16.94
N GLY A 442 -23.75 -14.61 16.12
CA GLY A 442 -25.20 -14.61 15.95
C GLY A 442 -25.74 -13.32 15.32
N VAL A 443 -24.94 -12.63 14.50
CA VAL A 443 -25.38 -11.45 13.76
C VAL A 443 -26.35 -11.89 12.65
N SER A 444 -27.38 -11.09 12.36
CA SER A 444 -28.47 -11.51 11.45
C SER A 444 -28.31 -11.04 10.01
N ASP A 445 -27.29 -10.22 9.74
CA ASP A 445 -27.06 -9.58 8.44
C ASP A 445 -25.63 -9.02 8.41
N ILE A 446 -24.72 -9.77 7.78
CA ILE A 446 -23.35 -9.30 7.50
C ILE A 446 -23.28 -8.45 6.22
N ASP A 447 -24.29 -8.51 5.34
CA ASP A 447 -24.25 -7.84 4.02
C ASP A 447 -24.09 -6.31 4.11
N ASN A 448 -24.40 -5.70 5.25
CA ASN A 448 -24.15 -4.28 5.49
C ASN A 448 -22.66 -3.94 5.77
N HIS A 449 -21.78 -4.93 5.78
CA HIS A 449 -20.34 -4.80 6.00
C HIS A 449 -19.52 -5.17 4.75
N ARG A 450 -20.18 -5.56 3.64
CA ARG A 450 -19.58 -5.72 2.30
C ARG A 450 -19.54 -4.41 1.51
#